data_AF-A0A497NGG5-F1
#
_entry.id   AF-A0A497NGG5-F1
#
_cell.length_a   1.000
_cell.length_b   1.000
_cell.length_c   1.000
_cell.angle_alpha   90.00
_cell.angle_beta   90.00
_cell.angle_gamma   90.00
#
_symmetry.space_group_name_H-M   'P 1'
#
loop_
_entity.id
_entity.type
_entity.pdbx_description
1 polymer ?
#
loop_
_entity_poly.entity_id
_entity_poly.type
_entity_poly.pdbx_seq_one_letter_code
_entity_poly.pdbx_strand_id
1 'polypeptide(L)' 'ENIEAWIERLEAEGVQFTRRFGDIKFEDEKLGLKLSFFLDPDGISCELVEWRNL' A
#
# COMPACT_ATOMS: atom_id res chain seq x y z
N GLU A 1 11.74 2.66 5.07
CA GLU A 1 10.41 2.84 5.71
C GLU A 1 9.50 1.72 5.22
N ASN A 2 8.58 1.23 6.07
CA ASN A 2 7.61 0.21 5.66
C ASN A 2 6.36 0.89 5.06
N ILE A 3 5.45 0.11 4.46
CA ILE A 3 4.24 0.67 3.84
C ILE A 3 3.33 1.36 4.87
N GLU A 4 3.32 0.88 6.11
CA GLU A 4 2.49 1.40 7.19
C GLU A 4 2.85 2.85 7.52
N ALA A 5 4.14 3.15 7.66
CA ALA A 5 4.62 4.51 7.90
C ALA A 5 4.30 5.46 6.73
N TRP A 6 4.34 4.96 5.49
CA TRP A 6 3.94 5.74 4.31
C TRP A 6 2.45 6.04 4.29
N ILE A 7 1.61 5.05 4.60
CA ILE A 7 0.15 5.21 4.69
C ILE A 7 -0.18 6.26 5.76
N GLU A 8 0.40 6.14 6.96
CA GLU A 8 0.14 7.08 8.06
C GLU A 8 0.51 8.52 7.68
N ARG A 9 1.65 8.72 6.99
CA ARG A 9 2.02 10.05 6.51
C ARG A 9 1.02 10.60 5.49
N LEU A 10 0.62 9.79 4.51
CA LEU A 10 -0.33 10.21 3.47
C LEU A 10 -1.71 10.51 4.06
N GLU A 11 -2.18 9.71 5.03
CA GLU A 11 -3.41 9.99 5.77
C GLU A 11 -3.32 11.31 6.55
N ALA A 12 -2.16 11.61 7.17
CA ALA A 12 -1.93 12.88 7.85
C ALA A 12 -1.88 14.09 6.89
N GLU A 13 -1.51 13.85 5.63
CA GLU A 13 -1.55 14.84 4.54
C GLU A 13 -2.94 14.95 3.88
N GLY A 14 -3.93 14.17 4.33
CA GLY A 14 -5.32 14.24 3.88
C GLY A 14 -5.67 13.30 2.72
N VAL A 15 -4.76 12.41 2.33
CA VAL A 15 -5.04 11.40 1.30
C VAL A 15 -6.06 10.39 1.81
N GLN A 16 -7.07 10.11 0.99
CA GLN A 16 -8.07 9.09 1.27
C GLN A 16 -7.77 7.81 0.48
N PHE A 17 -7.57 6.71 1.20
CA PHE A 17 -7.33 5.41 0.60
C PHE A 17 -8.65 4.73 0.19
N THR A 18 -8.73 4.31 -1.06
CA THR A 18 -9.82 3.46 -1.56
C THR A 18 -9.68 2.03 -1.05
N ARG A 19 -8.43 1.60 -0.79
CA ARG A 19 -8.10 0.38 -0.06
C ARG A 19 -6.85 0.61 0.77
N ARG A 20 -7.01 0.67 2.08
CA ARG A 20 -5.91 0.94 3.01
C ARG A 20 -4.88 -0.19 3.11
N PHE A 21 -5.33 -1.45 3.07
CA PHE A 21 -4.46 -2.63 3.15
C PHE A 21 -4.94 -3.77 2.25
N GLY A 22 -3.98 -4.39 1.57
CA GLY A 22 -4.08 -5.72 0.99
C GLY A 22 -2.80 -6.49 1.30
N ASP A 23 -2.94 -7.76 1.64
CA ASP A 23 -1.82 -8.68 1.86
C ASP A 23 -1.99 -9.84 0.87
N ILE A 24 -1.00 -10.05 0.01
CA ILE A 24 -0.95 -11.14 -0.96
C ILE A 24 0.26 -11.99 -0.65
N LYS A 25 0.07 -13.30 -0.59
CA LYS A 25 1.13 -14.28 -0.33
C LYS A 25 1.35 -15.14 -1.56
N PHE A 26 2.62 -15.29 -1.93
CA PHE A 26 3.10 -16.19 -2.97
C PHE A 26 3.87 -17.31 -2.27
N GLU A 27 3.14 -18.35 -1.82
CA GLU A 27 3.70 -19.41 -0.97
C GLU A 27 4.84 -20.18 -1.63
N ASP A 28 4.71 -20.46 -2.94
CA ASP A 28 5.71 -21.18 -3.72
C ASP A 28 7.06 -20.43 -3.80
N GLU A 29 7.00 -19.10 -3.79
CA GLU A 29 8.18 -18.23 -3.92
C GLU A 29 8.71 -17.75 -2.55
N LYS A 30 8.01 -18.07 -1.45
CA LYS A 30 8.24 -17.49 -0.12
C LYS A 30 8.29 -15.96 -0.16
N LEU A 31 7.41 -15.37 -0.96
CA LEU A 31 7.27 -13.92 -1.12
C LEU A 31 5.88 -13.45 -0.71
N GLY A 32 5.81 -12.22 -0.21
CA GLY A 32 4.57 -11.56 0.15
C GLY A 32 4.58 -10.11 -0.31
N LEU A 33 3.39 -9.56 -0.51
CA LEU A 33 3.17 -8.20 -0.96
C LEU A 33 2.19 -7.54 0.00
N LYS A 34 2.54 -6.38 0.57
CA LYS A 34 1.54 -5.43 1.06
C LYS A 34 1.25 -4.42 -0.03
N LEU A 35 -0.01 -4.07 -0.18
CA LEU A 35 -0.43 -3.05 -1.12
C LEU A 35 -1.52 -2.15 -0.55
N SER A 36 -1.58 -0.93 -1.07
CA SER A 36 -2.60 0.06 -0.72
C SER A 36 -2.95 0.90 -1.94
N PHE A 37 -4.20 1.33 -2.07
CA PHE A 37 -4.70 2.13 -3.19
C PHE A 37 -5.36 3.40 -2.71
N PHE A 38 -5.12 4.50 -3.42
CA PHE A 38 -5.70 5.81 -3.17
C PHE A 38 -5.86 6.58 -4.48
N LEU A 39 -6.62 7.66 -4.45
CA LEU A 39 -6.67 8.61 -5.56
C LEU A 39 -5.80 9.81 -5.19
N ASP A 40 -5.03 10.30 -6.16
CA ASP A 40 -4.39 11.61 -6.03
C ASP A 40 -5.42 12.76 -6.17
N PRO A 41 -5.02 14.03 -5.99
CA PRO A 41 -5.93 15.16 -6.11
C PRO A 41 -6.61 15.31 -7.48
N ASP A 42 -6.00 14.78 -8.55
CA ASP A 42 -6.54 14.80 -9.91
C ASP A 42 -7.47 13.61 -10.18
N GLY A 43 -7.66 12.72 -9.18
CA GLY A 43 -8.49 11.52 -9.28
C GLY A 43 -7.78 10.35 -9.97
N ILE A 44 -6.45 10.41 -10.13
CA ILE A 44 -5.66 9.33 -10.71
C ILE A 44 -5.42 8.27 -9.63
N SER A 45 -5.65 7.00 -10.00
CA SER A 45 -5.39 5.89 -9.10
C SER A 45 -3.89 5.69 -8.89
N CYS A 46 -3.48 5.70 -7.63
CA CYS A 46 -2.13 5.42 -7.18
C CYS A 46 -2.10 4.17 -6.30
N GLU A 47 -0.94 3.51 -6.28
CA GLU A 47 -0.69 2.34 -5.45
C GLU A 47 0.62 2.46 -4.68
N LEU A 48 0.60 2.03 -3.41
CA LEU A 48 1.79 1.77 -2.62
C LEU A 48 2.01 0.27 -2.53
N VAL A 49 3.27 -0.16 -2.65
CA VAL A 49 3.63 -1.57 -2.75
C VAL A 49 4.87 -1.83 -1.89
N GLU A 50 4.80 -2.83 -1.01
CA GLU A 50 5.93 -3.33 -0.22
C GLU A 50 6.08 -4.85 -0.38
N TRP A 51 7.19 -5.26 -1.01
CA TRP A 51 7.60 -6.66 -1.11
C TRP A 51 8.25 -7.13 0.19
N ARG A 52 7.94 -8.36 0.60
CA ARG A 52 8.44 -8.99 1.82
C ARG A 52 8.82 -10.45 1.52
N ASN A 53 9.83 -10.95 2.21
CA ASN A 53 10.07 -12.40 2.29
C ASN A 53 9.13 -12.99 3.36
N LEU A 54 8.63 -14.21 3.13
CA LEU A 54 7.77 -14.97 4.04
C LEU A 54 8.57 -15.94 4.92
#